data_AF-A0A2V1D8E8-F1
#
_entry.id   AF-A0A2V1D8E8-F1
#
_cell.length_a   1.000
_cell.length_b   1.000
_cell.length_c   1.000
_cell.angle_alpha   90.00
_cell.angle_beta   90.00
_cell.angle_gamma   90.00
#
_symmetry.space_group_name_H-M   'P 1'
#
loop_
_entity.id
_entity.type
_entity.pdbx_description
1 polymer ?
#
loop_
_entity_poly.entity_id
_entity_poly.type
_entity_poly.pdbx_seq_one_letter_code
_entity_poly.pdbx_strand_id
1 'polypeptide(L)'
;PVTRREFKVRAYQAFDIIFDDIFLFPLYHDVCAVIFLSIGLDESWEWPPFFGPITEAYTMRRYWSHFWQRTIYRSFGTHSSLFLRKVLRIENQRTAFARIVNAFGVFGLSAIMHAMVSAKEGGQCAWGRSMLFWIYQPCAFMLEEAVQAVWGRLKRGFGVKESGLVKGLQRVVGYCWVCAWLLWIAPTRTNSLVNCGIE
;
A
#
# COMPACT_ATOMS: atom_id res chain seq x y z
N PRO A 1 21.41 15.67 -6.41
CA PRO A 1 20.18 16.41 -6.08
C PRO A 1 19.11 16.10 -7.14
N VAL A 2 17.85 15.90 -6.74
CA VAL A 2 16.76 15.59 -7.70
C VAL A 2 16.55 16.78 -8.62
N THR A 3 16.64 16.57 -9.94
CA THR A 3 16.44 17.67 -10.91
C THR A 3 14.95 18.01 -11.05
N ARG A 4 14.62 19.24 -11.51
CA ARG A 4 13.21 19.62 -11.80
C ARG A 4 12.53 18.66 -12.78
N ARG A 5 13.28 18.20 -13.80
CA ARG A 5 12.80 17.23 -14.79
C ARG A 5 12.50 15.89 -14.12
N GLU A 6 13.43 15.40 -13.32
CA GLU A 6 13.27 14.14 -12.59
C GLU A 6 12.05 14.18 -11.67
N PHE A 7 11.87 15.26 -10.90
CA PHE A 7 10.69 15.43 -10.05
C PHE A 7 9.38 15.34 -10.84
N LYS A 8 9.29 16.02 -12.00
CA LYS A 8 8.11 15.95 -12.87
C LYS A 8 7.84 14.55 -13.38
N VAL A 9 8.88 13.81 -13.77
CA VAL A 9 8.76 12.42 -14.22
C VAL A 9 8.25 11.53 -13.10
N ARG A 10 8.81 11.64 -11.89
CA ARG A 10 8.35 10.87 -10.72
C ARG A 10 6.90 11.19 -10.36
N ALA A 11 6.52 12.47 -10.43
CA ALA A 11 5.15 12.91 -10.18
C ALA A 11 4.16 12.36 -11.20
N TYR A 12 4.53 12.39 -12.49
CA TYR A 12 3.72 11.78 -13.54
C TYR A 12 3.57 10.27 -13.30
N GLN A 13 4.67 9.54 -13.07
CA GLN A 13 4.64 8.10 -12.82
C GLN A 13 3.78 7.73 -11.59
N ALA A 14 3.90 8.48 -10.50
CA ALA A 14 3.09 8.24 -9.31
C ALA A 14 1.60 8.52 -9.55
N PHE A 15 1.28 9.58 -10.32
CA PHE A 15 -0.09 9.90 -10.71
C PHE A 15 -0.68 8.81 -11.60
N ASP A 16 0.04 8.43 -12.66
CA ASP A 16 -0.36 7.42 -13.65
C ASP A 16 -0.69 6.08 -12.96
N ILE A 17 0.19 5.59 -12.08
CA ILE A 17 -0.03 4.38 -11.28
C ILE A 17 -1.32 4.45 -10.47
N ILE A 18 -1.62 5.59 -9.86
CA ILE A 18 -2.77 5.75 -8.96
C ILE A 18 -4.05 5.95 -9.78
N PHE A 19 -3.98 6.76 -10.82
CA PHE A 19 -5.12 7.16 -11.64
C PHE A 19 -5.70 5.95 -12.37
N ASP A 20 -4.88 5.23 -13.13
CA ASP A 20 -5.35 4.08 -13.92
C ASP A 20 -5.96 3.01 -13.00
N ASP A 21 -5.29 2.69 -11.90
CA ASP A 21 -5.75 1.68 -10.94
C ASP A 21 -7.08 2.09 -10.26
N ILE A 22 -7.30 3.39 -9.96
CA ILE A 22 -8.52 3.88 -9.29
C ILE A 22 -9.74 3.86 -10.21
N PHE A 23 -9.58 4.06 -11.51
CA PHE A 23 -10.73 4.07 -12.43
C PHE A 23 -10.99 2.70 -13.03
N LEU A 24 -9.94 2.01 -13.46
CA LEU A 24 -10.08 0.80 -14.26
C LEU A 24 -10.45 -0.42 -13.42
N PHE A 25 -9.83 -0.60 -12.25
CA PHE A 25 -10.11 -1.77 -11.42
C PHE A 25 -11.50 -1.78 -10.78
N PRO A 26 -12.05 -0.65 -10.27
CA PRO A 26 -13.41 -0.64 -9.77
C PRO A 26 -14.42 -0.85 -10.89
N LEU A 27 -14.16 -0.33 -12.09
CA LEU A 27 -15.00 -0.61 -13.25
C LEU A 27 -15.07 -2.12 -13.52
N TYR A 28 -13.93 -2.81 -13.60
CA TYR A 28 -13.93 -4.27 -13.78
C TYR A 28 -14.60 -5.01 -12.62
N HIS A 29 -14.32 -4.59 -11.38
CA HIS A 29 -14.94 -5.15 -10.19
C HIS A 29 -16.48 -5.03 -10.23
N ASP A 30 -17.00 -3.86 -10.55
CA ASP A 30 -18.43 -3.56 -10.52
C ASP A 30 -19.16 -4.22 -11.70
N VAL A 31 -18.52 -4.32 -12.88
CA VAL A 31 -19.06 -5.11 -14.00
C VAL A 31 -19.20 -6.58 -13.61
N CYS A 32 -18.17 -7.17 -13.00
CA CYS A 32 -18.25 -8.54 -12.51
C CYS A 32 -19.33 -8.69 -11.42
N ALA A 33 -19.41 -7.76 -10.48
CA ALA A 33 -20.45 -7.75 -9.44
C ALA A 33 -21.84 -7.77 -10.06
N VAL A 34 -22.13 -6.89 -11.03
CA VAL A 34 -23.43 -6.85 -11.71
C VAL A 34 -23.74 -8.18 -12.39
N ILE A 35 -22.77 -8.79 -13.07
CA ILE A 35 -22.98 -10.09 -13.74
C ILE A 35 -23.33 -11.16 -12.71
N PHE A 36 -22.52 -11.33 -11.65
CA PHE A 36 -22.67 -12.41 -10.67
C PHE A 36 -23.93 -12.27 -9.82
N LEU A 37 -24.29 -11.04 -9.43
CA LEU A 37 -25.56 -10.74 -8.76
C LEU A 37 -26.76 -11.03 -9.67
N SER A 38 -26.67 -10.69 -10.96
CA SER A 38 -27.78 -10.86 -11.92
C SER A 38 -28.11 -12.33 -12.18
N ILE A 39 -27.10 -13.20 -12.16
CA ILE A 39 -27.29 -14.66 -12.31
C ILE A 39 -27.52 -15.38 -10.97
N GLY A 40 -27.57 -14.64 -9.85
CA GLY A 40 -27.85 -15.19 -8.53
C GLY A 40 -26.76 -16.08 -7.95
N LEU A 41 -25.50 -15.91 -8.38
CA LEU A 41 -24.36 -16.65 -7.82
C LEU A 41 -23.88 -16.08 -6.49
N ASP A 42 -23.88 -14.76 -6.38
CA ASP A 42 -23.35 -14.03 -5.23
C ASP A 42 -24.40 -13.07 -4.66
N GLU A 43 -24.13 -12.60 -3.44
CA GLU A 43 -24.88 -11.58 -2.73
C GLU A 43 -24.16 -10.23 -2.74
N SER A 44 -24.91 -9.12 -2.61
CA SER A 44 -24.34 -7.76 -2.70
C SER A 44 -23.24 -7.46 -1.67
N TRP A 45 -23.28 -8.11 -0.50
CA TRP A 45 -22.28 -7.92 0.56
C TRP A 45 -20.95 -8.64 0.28
N GLU A 46 -20.94 -9.60 -0.66
CA GLU A 46 -19.74 -10.32 -1.11
C GLU A 46 -18.87 -9.46 -2.04
N TRP A 47 -19.44 -8.39 -2.60
CA TRP A 47 -18.80 -7.43 -3.50
C TRP A 47 -18.60 -6.06 -2.83
N PRO A 48 -17.80 -5.95 -1.75
CA PRO A 48 -17.56 -4.66 -1.10
C PRO A 48 -16.80 -3.71 -2.05
N PRO A 49 -16.89 -2.38 -1.85
CA PRO A 49 -16.18 -1.43 -2.70
C PRO A 49 -14.68 -1.73 -2.79
N PHE A 50 -14.17 -1.77 -4.02
CA PHE A 50 -12.80 -2.18 -4.32
C PHE A 50 -11.76 -1.27 -3.63
N PHE A 51 -11.97 0.05 -3.73
CA PHE A 51 -11.29 1.04 -2.91
C PHE A 51 -12.16 1.50 -1.74
N GLY A 52 -11.52 1.88 -0.65
CA GLY A 52 -12.19 2.59 0.44
C GLY A 52 -12.18 4.11 0.26
N PRO A 53 -12.60 4.85 1.29
CA PRO A 53 -12.64 6.31 1.22
C PRO A 53 -11.22 6.92 1.27
N ILE A 54 -10.92 7.82 0.33
CA ILE A 54 -9.63 8.53 0.27
C ILE A 54 -9.39 9.43 1.50
N THR A 55 -10.44 9.77 2.24
CA THR A 55 -10.37 10.50 3.52
C THR A 55 -9.61 9.74 4.61
N GLU A 56 -9.35 8.45 4.42
CA GLU A 56 -8.59 7.60 5.33
C GLU A 56 -7.11 7.46 4.92
N ALA A 57 -6.72 7.91 3.73
CA ALA A 57 -5.39 7.73 3.17
C ALA A 57 -4.32 8.70 3.71
N TYR A 58 -4.45 9.16 4.97
CA TYR A 58 -3.54 10.12 5.60
C TYR A 58 -2.36 9.46 6.34
N THR A 59 -2.23 8.14 6.29
CA THR A 59 -1.05 7.42 6.76
C THR A 59 -0.74 6.27 5.82
N MET A 60 0.51 5.84 5.71
CA MET A 60 0.86 4.73 4.81
C MET A 60 0.16 3.44 5.24
N ARG A 61 0.05 3.18 6.54
CA ARG A 61 -0.71 2.03 7.04
C ARG A 61 -2.18 2.08 6.62
N ARG A 62 -2.83 3.24 6.74
CA ARG A 62 -4.24 3.38 6.36
C ARG A 62 -4.45 3.43 4.86
N TYR A 63 -3.52 4.01 4.12
CA TYR A 63 -3.50 3.96 2.66
C TYR A 63 -3.67 2.51 2.20
N TRP A 64 -2.85 1.59 2.69
CA TRP A 64 -2.93 0.19 2.28
C TRP A 64 -4.08 -0.62 2.91
N SER A 65 -4.44 -0.37 4.18
CA SER A 65 -5.45 -1.20 4.85
C SER A 65 -6.89 -0.69 4.72
N HIS A 66 -7.10 0.60 4.48
CA HIS A 66 -8.41 1.25 4.45
C HIS A 66 -8.78 1.85 3.09
N PHE A 67 -7.82 2.22 2.25
CA PHE A 67 -8.10 2.87 0.97
C PHE A 67 -7.78 1.95 -0.21
N TRP A 68 -6.53 1.53 -0.36
CA TRP A 68 -6.02 0.82 -1.52
C TRP A 68 -6.41 -0.67 -1.53
N GLN A 69 -7.06 -1.12 -2.61
CA GLN A 69 -7.32 -2.53 -2.95
C GLN A 69 -7.55 -3.44 -1.73
N ARG A 70 -8.58 -3.14 -0.94
CA ARG A 70 -8.76 -3.71 0.41
C ARG A 70 -8.88 -5.23 0.39
N THR A 71 -9.52 -5.77 -0.64
CA THR A 71 -9.74 -7.22 -0.79
C THR A 71 -8.41 -7.96 -0.91
N ILE A 72 -7.50 -7.48 -1.75
CA ILE A 72 -6.18 -8.09 -1.95
C ILE A 72 -5.34 -7.98 -0.66
N TYR A 73 -5.33 -6.80 -0.04
CA TYR A 73 -4.60 -6.59 1.22
C TYR A 73 -5.08 -7.53 2.34
N ARG A 74 -6.40 -7.72 2.47
CA ARG A 74 -6.98 -8.64 3.45
C ARG A 74 -6.64 -10.10 3.15
N SER A 75 -6.74 -10.52 1.88
CA SER A 75 -6.41 -11.88 1.47
C SER A 75 -4.95 -12.21 1.79
N PHE A 76 -4.01 -11.38 1.35
CA PHE A 76 -2.59 -11.57 1.71
C PHE A 76 -2.34 -11.45 3.21
N GLY A 77 -3.08 -10.58 3.91
CA GLY A 77 -3.07 -10.49 5.37
C GLY A 77 -3.38 -11.82 6.05
N THR A 78 -4.41 -12.52 5.58
CA THR A 78 -4.81 -13.83 6.08
C THR A 78 -3.75 -14.88 5.79
N HIS A 79 -3.25 -14.96 4.54
CA HIS A 79 -2.21 -15.93 4.17
C HIS A 79 -0.91 -15.71 4.96
N SER A 80 -0.44 -14.48 5.06
CA SER A 80 0.73 -14.12 5.86
C SER A 80 0.52 -14.47 7.33
N SER A 81 -0.61 -14.11 7.94
CA SER A 81 -0.89 -14.45 9.35
C SER A 81 -0.94 -15.97 9.57
N LEU A 82 -1.48 -16.75 8.63
CA LEU A 82 -1.49 -18.21 8.71
C LEU A 82 -0.08 -18.78 8.64
N PHE A 83 0.76 -18.26 7.73
CA PHE A 83 2.16 -18.66 7.63
C PHE A 83 2.93 -18.36 8.92
N LEU A 84 2.79 -17.15 9.47
CA LEU A 84 3.44 -16.76 10.73
C LEU A 84 3.06 -17.69 11.89
N ARG A 85 1.77 -18.06 12.01
CA ARG A 85 1.29 -18.94 13.08
C ARG A 85 1.73 -20.38 12.88
N LYS A 86 1.53 -20.94 11.68
CA LYS A 86 1.72 -22.38 11.43
C LYS A 86 3.18 -22.76 11.18
N VAL A 87 3.93 -21.90 10.50
CA VAL A 87 5.32 -22.19 10.09
C VAL A 87 6.30 -21.56 11.08
N LEU A 88 6.18 -20.26 11.33
CA LEU A 88 7.11 -19.53 12.21
C LEU A 88 6.78 -19.63 13.70
N ARG A 89 5.64 -20.27 14.05
CA ARG A 89 5.17 -20.46 15.43
C ARG A 89 5.03 -19.14 16.23
N ILE A 90 4.77 -18.03 15.53
CA ILE A 90 4.48 -16.74 16.16
C ILE A 90 2.99 -16.71 16.50
N GLU A 91 2.63 -17.13 17.70
CA GLU A 91 1.22 -17.21 18.12
C GLU A 91 0.63 -15.84 18.48
N ASN A 92 1.41 -15.00 19.16
CA ASN A 92 0.96 -13.67 19.57
C ASN A 92 1.16 -12.62 18.46
N GLN A 93 0.13 -12.49 17.62
CA GLN A 93 0.07 -11.50 16.53
C GLN A 93 -0.09 -10.04 17.02
N ARG A 94 -0.26 -9.80 18.32
CA ARG A 94 -0.41 -8.45 18.89
C ARG A 94 0.93 -7.78 19.19
N THR A 95 2.05 -8.50 19.13
CA THR A 95 3.38 -7.91 19.34
C THR A 95 3.78 -7.00 18.18
N ALA A 96 4.60 -5.97 18.46
CA ALA A 96 5.11 -5.08 17.41
C ALA A 96 5.92 -5.85 16.36
N PHE A 97 6.75 -6.79 16.81
CA PHE A 97 7.50 -7.69 15.94
C PHE A 97 6.59 -8.48 15.00
N ALA A 98 5.56 -9.16 15.52
CA ALA A 98 4.64 -9.93 14.69
C ALA A 98 3.93 -9.06 13.65
N ARG A 99 3.53 -7.83 14.00
CA ARG A 99 2.90 -6.90 13.04
C ARG A 99 3.84 -6.50 11.92
N ILE A 100 5.12 -6.27 12.22
CA ILE A 100 6.13 -5.91 11.21
C ILE A 100 6.41 -7.11 10.30
N VAL A 101 6.68 -8.29 10.87
CA VAL A 101 6.91 -9.51 10.09
C VAL A 101 5.69 -9.83 9.22
N ASN A 102 4.48 -9.66 9.74
CA ASN A 102 3.26 -9.85 8.96
C ASN A 102 3.15 -8.84 7.82
N ALA A 103 3.49 -7.57 8.05
CA ALA A 103 3.50 -6.57 6.98
C ALA A 103 4.48 -6.95 5.87
N PHE A 104 5.70 -7.39 6.21
CA PHE A 104 6.65 -7.90 5.22
C PHE A 104 6.13 -9.15 4.49
N GLY A 105 5.43 -10.05 5.18
CA GLY A 105 4.80 -11.21 4.55
C GLY A 105 3.71 -10.81 3.54
N VAL A 106 2.82 -9.88 3.91
CA VAL A 106 1.76 -9.35 3.02
C VAL A 106 2.36 -8.73 1.77
N PHE A 107 3.32 -7.82 1.94
CA PHE A 107 3.93 -7.14 0.81
C PHE A 107 4.90 -8.04 0.02
N GLY A 108 5.49 -9.05 0.65
CA GLY A 108 6.30 -10.07 -0.03
C GLY A 108 5.45 -10.95 -0.95
N LEU A 109 4.29 -11.43 -0.49
CA LEU A 109 3.33 -12.15 -1.33
C LEU A 109 2.85 -11.27 -2.51
N SER A 110 2.54 -10.00 -2.23
CA SER A 110 2.19 -9.02 -3.26
C SER A 110 3.31 -8.83 -4.26
N ALA A 111 4.56 -8.71 -3.80
CA ALA A 111 5.73 -8.54 -4.65
C ALA A 111 5.90 -9.71 -5.63
N ILE A 112 5.78 -10.95 -5.13
CA ILE A 112 5.88 -12.15 -5.95
C ILE A 112 4.76 -12.20 -6.98
N MET A 113 3.51 -11.93 -6.58
CA MET A 113 2.37 -11.86 -7.50
C MET A 113 2.63 -10.87 -8.65
N HIS A 114 3.01 -9.63 -8.33
CA HIS A 114 3.29 -8.61 -9.36
C HIS A 114 4.47 -8.98 -10.26
N ALA A 115 5.53 -9.58 -9.71
CA ALA A 115 6.66 -10.03 -10.50
C ALA A 115 6.29 -11.17 -11.46
N MET A 116 5.44 -12.11 -11.03
CA MET A 116 4.94 -13.19 -11.89
C MET A 116 4.08 -12.66 -13.04
N VAL A 117 3.17 -11.72 -12.77
CA VAL A 117 2.37 -11.07 -13.81
C VAL A 117 3.28 -10.33 -14.80
N SER A 118 4.19 -9.50 -14.29
CA SER A 118 5.12 -8.74 -15.14
C SER A 118 6.00 -9.66 -15.99
N ALA A 119 6.47 -10.78 -15.44
CA ALA A 119 7.26 -11.76 -16.17
C ALA A 119 6.46 -12.42 -17.31
N LYS A 120 5.17 -12.71 -17.10
CA LYS A 120 4.29 -13.23 -18.16
C LYS A 120 4.03 -12.22 -19.27
N GLU A 121 4.08 -10.92 -18.96
CA GLU A 121 3.95 -9.83 -19.92
C GLU A 121 5.26 -9.49 -20.65
N GLY A 122 6.33 -10.27 -20.44
CA GLY A 122 7.63 -10.06 -21.09
C GLY A 122 8.64 -9.26 -20.26
N GLY A 123 8.30 -8.90 -19.01
CA GLY A 123 9.15 -8.18 -18.06
C GLY A 123 10.06 -9.07 -17.21
N GLN A 124 10.40 -10.29 -17.64
CA GLN A 124 11.16 -11.26 -16.83
C GLN A 124 12.49 -10.71 -16.30
N CYS A 125 13.14 -9.82 -17.04
CA CYS A 125 14.43 -9.27 -16.64
C CYS A 125 14.31 -8.19 -15.52
N ALA A 126 13.09 -7.75 -15.22
CA ALA A 126 12.78 -6.87 -14.09
C ALA A 126 12.47 -7.65 -12.80
N TRP A 127 12.60 -8.98 -12.81
CA TRP A 127 12.40 -9.82 -11.63
C TRP A 127 13.30 -9.35 -10.48
N GLY A 128 12.78 -9.34 -9.25
CA GLY A 128 13.46 -8.79 -8.08
C GLY A 128 13.47 -7.25 -8.04
N ARG A 129 13.84 -6.56 -9.13
CA ARG A 129 13.87 -5.09 -9.19
C ARG A 129 12.48 -4.46 -9.06
N SER A 130 11.51 -4.98 -9.82
CA SER A 130 10.10 -4.59 -9.75
C SER A 130 9.45 -4.92 -8.39
N MET A 131 10.00 -5.89 -7.66
CA MET A 131 9.51 -6.30 -6.33
C MET A 131 9.85 -5.28 -5.24
N LEU A 132 10.89 -4.45 -5.44
CA LEU A 132 11.35 -3.48 -4.44
C LEU A 132 10.26 -2.48 -4.04
N PHE A 133 9.43 -2.05 -5.00
CA PHE A 133 8.31 -1.15 -4.72
C PHE A 133 7.41 -1.69 -3.59
N TRP A 134 7.13 -2.99 -3.61
CA TRP A 134 6.27 -3.65 -2.63
C TRP A 134 7.02 -3.92 -1.33
N ILE A 135 8.24 -4.44 -1.41
CA ILE A 135 9.07 -4.81 -0.25
C ILE A 135 9.38 -3.61 0.65
N TYR A 136 9.48 -2.40 0.10
CA TYR A 136 9.75 -1.20 0.89
C TYR A 136 8.53 -0.63 1.62
N GLN A 137 7.30 -1.01 1.29
CA GLN A 137 6.10 -0.43 1.93
C GLN A 137 6.06 -0.57 3.46
N PRO A 138 6.42 -1.72 4.07
CA PRO A 138 6.50 -1.86 5.52
C PRO A 138 7.50 -0.92 6.19
N CYS A 139 8.57 -0.50 5.50
CA CYS A 139 9.53 0.48 6.03
C CYS A 139 8.84 1.82 6.31
N ALA A 140 7.89 2.22 5.46
CA ALA A 140 7.09 3.41 5.67
C ALA A 140 6.27 3.33 6.97
N PHE A 141 5.75 2.14 7.29
CA PHE A 141 4.98 1.93 8.53
C PHE A 141 5.86 2.06 9.76
N MET A 142 7.09 1.54 9.69
CA MET A 142 8.04 1.63 10.79
C MET A 142 8.46 3.08 11.06
N LEU A 143 8.75 3.85 9.99
CA LEU A 143 9.08 5.27 10.09
C LEU A 143 7.90 6.07 10.68
N GLU A 144 6.70 5.81 10.17
CA GLU A 144 5.47 6.44 10.64
C GLU A 144 5.18 6.14 12.11
N GLU A 145 5.31 4.89 12.54
CA GLU A 145 5.13 4.49 13.94
C GLU A 145 6.16 5.17 14.87
N ALA A 146 7.42 5.29 14.43
CA ALA A 146 8.45 5.98 15.18
C ALA A 146 8.13 7.48 15.34
N VAL A 147 7.75 8.16 14.25
CA VAL A 147 7.37 9.58 14.28
C VAL A 147 6.14 9.81 15.16
N GLN A 148 5.11 8.97 15.03
CA GLN A 148 3.91 9.06 15.86
C GLN A 148 4.20 8.82 17.35
N ALA A 149 5.12 7.90 17.67
CA ALA A 149 5.54 7.65 19.04
C ALA A 149 6.29 8.86 19.64
N VAL A 150 7.20 9.48 18.89
CA VAL A 150 7.90 10.70 19.31
C VAL A 150 6.90 11.84 19.49
N TRP A 151 6.03 12.07 18.51
CA TRP A 151 5.00 13.10 18.58
C TRP A 151 4.07 12.92 19.78
N GLY A 152 3.66 11.69 20.08
CA GLY A 152 2.85 11.37 21.26
C GLY A 152 3.56 11.62 22.59
N ARG A 153 4.89 11.53 22.65
CA ARG A 153 5.68 11.92 23.83
C ARG A 153 5.77 13.44 23.94
N LEU A 154 6.07 14.13 22.84
CA LEU A 154 6.17 15.59 22.81
C LEU A 154 4.84 16.26 23.17
N LYS A 155 3.71 15.80 22.60
CA LYS A 155 2.38 16.33 22.95
C LYS A 155 2.09 16.26 24.44
N ARG A 156 2.44 15.14 25.09
CA ARG A 156 2.29 14.97 26.54
C ARG A 156 3.23 15.89 27.32
N GLY A 157 4.50 15.99 26.90
CA GLY A 157 5.49 16.86 27.54
C GLY A 157 5.15 18.36 27.48
N PHE A 158 4.60 18.82 26.35
CA PHE A 158 4.18 20.21 26.16
C PHE A 158 2.74 20.50 26.60
N GLY A 159 2.02 19.53 27.16
CA GLY A 159 0.62 19.71 27.59
C GLY A 159 -0.34 20.05 26.45
N VAL A 160 -0.02 19.67 25.20
CA VAL A 160 -0.86 19.95 24.03
C VAL A 160 -2.14 19.12 24.12
N LYS A 161 -3.27 19.80 24.33
CA LYS A 161 -4.60 19.15 24.32
C LYS A 161 -4.99 18.78 22.89
N GLU A 162 -5.57 17.59 22.75
CA GLU A 162 -6.03 17.11 21.45
C GLU A 162 -7.30 17.90 21.04
N SER A 163 -7.15 18.83 20.10
CA SER A 163 -8.25 19.62 19.52
C SER A 163 -8.55 19.19 18.08
N GLY A 164 -9.71 19.59 17.55
CA GLY A 164 -10.05 19.36 16.14
C GLY A 164 -9.01 19.92 15.17
N LEU A 165 -8.45 21.10 15.47
CA LEU A 165 -7.37 21.72 14.72
C LEU A 165 -6.10 20.83 14.70
N VAL A 166 -5.67 20.34 15.86
CA VAL A 166 -4.49 19.49 16.00
C VAL A 166 -4.66 18.18 15.22
N LYS A 167 -5.84 17.57 15.27
CA LYS A 167 -6.16 16.38 14.46
C LYS A 167 -6.16 16.68 12.96
N GLY A 168 -6.72 17.81 12.55
CA GLY A 168 -6.72 18.27 11.16
C GLY A 168 -5.30 18.46 10.62
N LEU A 169 -4.43 19.14 11.37
CA LEU A 169 -3.03 19.34 11.00
C LEU A 169 -2.26 18.02 10.92
N GLN A 170 -2.49 17.09 11.86
CA GLN A 170 -1.88 15.75 11.79
C GLN A 170 -2.30 15.00 10.52
N ARG A 171 -3.57 15.11 10.10
CA ARG A 171 -4.04 14.53 8.84
C ARG A 171 -3.37 15.16 7.62
N VAL A 172 -3.25 16.49 7.58
CA VAL A 172 -2.57 17.21 6.48
C VAL A 172 -1.12 16.77 6.37
N VAL A 173 -0.38 16.74 7.48
CA VAL A 173 1.01 16.25 7.53
C VAL A 173 1.07 14.80 7.04
N GLY A 174 0.12 13.98 7.47
CA GLY A 174 -0.01 12.59 7.06
C GLY A 174 -0.23 12.41 5.55
N TYR A 175 -1.10 13.21 4.94
CA TYR A 175 -1.28 13.22 3.48
C TYR A 175 -0.01 13.65 2.75
N CYS A 176 0.66 14.70 3.21
CA CYS A 176 1.95 15.13 2.65
C CYS A 176 2.98 14.00 2.72
N TRP A 177 3.02 13.26 3.84
CA TRP A 177 3.89 12.09 4.01
C TRP A 177 3.56 10.97 3.03
N VAL A 178 2.30 10.58 2.90
CA VAL A 178 1.86 9.53 1.95
C VAL A 178 2.22 9.92 0.52
N CYS A 179 1.92 11.15 0.10
CA CYS A 179 2.28 11.64 -1.24
C CYS A 179 3.80 11.63 -1.44
N ALA A 180 4.57 12.13 -0.49
CA ALA A 180 6.03 12.15 -0.58
C ALA A 180 6.62 10.74 -0.70
N TRP A 181 6.10 9.78 0.08
CA TRP A 181 6.52 8.39 0.02
C TRP A 181 6.21 7.75 -1.33
N LEU A 182 4.98 7.91 -1.83
CA LEU A 182 4.56 7.36 -3.12
C LEU A 182 5.36 7.98 -4.29
N LEU A 183 5.60 9.29 -4.26
CA LEU A 183 6.46 9.99 -5.24
C LEU A 183 7.90 9.47 -5.21
N TRP A 184 8.42 9.18 -4.03
CA TRP A 184 9.78 8.70 -3.88
C TRP A 184 9.94 7.27 -4.39
N ILE A 185 8.97 6.39 -4.09
CA ILE A 185 9.05 4.96 -4.40
C ILE A 185 8.56 4.60 -5.80
N ALA A 186 7.66 5.38 -6.41
CA ALA A 186 7.09 5.12 -7.74
C ALA A 186 8.11 4.70 -8.82
N PRO A 187 9.30 5.33 -8.94
CA PRO A 187 10.29 4.98 -9.95
C PRO A 187 10.80 3.55 -9.84
N THR A 188 10.81 2.96 -8.65
CA THR A 188 11.26 1.57 -8.46
C THR A 188 10.34 0.56 -9.16
N ARG A 189 9.06 0.88 -9.35
CA ARG A 189 8.12 0.05 -10.10
C ARG A 189 8.29 0.27 -11.60
N THR A 190 8.20 1.51 -12.05
CA THR A 190 8.20 1.85 -13.48
C THR A 190 9.56 1.68 -14.13
N ASN A 191 10.63 2.21 -13.56
CA ASN A 191 11.95 2.16 -14.19
C ASN A 191 12.49 0.72 -14.27
N SER A 192 12.13 -0.14 -13.31
CA SER A 192 12.50 -1.55 -13.36
C SER A 192 11.93 -2.26 -14.59
N LEU A 193 10.71 -1.90 -15.00
CA LEU A 193 10.04 -2.48 -16.17
C LEU A 193 10.47 -1.77 -17.47
N VAL A 194 10.56 -0.44 -17.47
CA VAL A 194 10.96 0.35 -18.66
C VAL A 194 12.39 0.06 -19.08
N ASN A 195 13.29 -0.16 -18.13
CA ASN A 195 14.69 -0.49 -18.42
C ASN A 195 14.89 -1.99 -18.65
N CYS A 196 13.81 -2.78 -18.73
CA CYS A 196 13.94 -4.20 -18.95
C CYS A 196 14.46 -4.47 -20.38
N GLY A 197 15.66 -5.07 -20.49
CA GLY A 197 16.31 -5.41 -21.76
C GLY A 197 17.28 -4.36 -22.28
N ILE A 198 17.49 -3.27 -21.54
CA ILE A 198 18.47 -2.21 -21.86
C ILE A 198 19.80 -2.43 -21.13
N GLU A 199 19.81 -3.27 -20.09
CA GLU A 199 21.00 -3.70 -19.33
C GLU A 199 21.46 -5.11 -19.70
#